data_AF-A0A3P7DJD0-F1
#
_entry.id   AF-A0A3P7DJD0-F1
#
_cell.length_a   1.000
_cell.length_b   1.000
_cell.length_c   1.000
_cell.angle_alpha   90.00
_cell.angle_beta   90.00
_cell.angle_gamma   90.00
#
_symmetry.space_group_name_H-M   'P 1'
#
loop_
_entity.id
_entity.type
_entity.pdbx_description
1 polymer ?
#
loop_
_entity_poly.entity_id
_entity_poly.type
_entity_poly.pdbx_seq_one_letter_code
_entity_poly.pdbx_strand_id
1 'polypeptide(L)'
;MTGYVFLVFEDERSVQLLVNSCHKEDDKYYLFVSSPTMRDKPVQVRPWRLDDMEFMLREDMPLNPRRTIFIGGVPRPTKARELACVLDHLYGAVCYVGIDIDPELKYPKGAARVTFTTEYSFIAAISGRFVHIPHADMSKRVEIKPYVIDEQMCDECEGTQCAGRYAPYFCGDVTCLQYYCESCWDCYHYGEYSDKKKASHKPLVRVGDQTKVLAHPPHHNHLSNNKMTSNSTAVVDCCRHTDATTCFTVRCSQHY
;
A
#
# COMPACT_ATOMS: atom_id res chain seq x y z
N MET A 1 24.13 5.61 -19.12
CA MET A 1 22.70 5.45 -18.76
C MET A 1 21.92 5.41 -20.06
N THR A 2 21.16 4.36 -20.32
CA THR A 2 20.26 4.28 -21.49
C THR A 2 19.01 5.10 -21.18
N GLY A 3 18.75 6.14 -21.98
CA GLY A 3 17.49 6.89 -21.90
C GLY A 3 16.33 6.08 -22.46
N TYR A 4 15.11 6.42 -22.06
CA TYR A 4 13.88 5.92 -22.67
C TYR A 4 12.92 7.09 -22.90
N VAL A 5 12.00 6.93 -23.83
CA VAL A 5 10.90 7.86 -24.11
C VAL A 5 9.60 7.07 -24.10
N PHE A 6 8.52 7.70 -23.63
CA PHE A 6 7.19 7.12 -23.74
C PHE A 6 6.53 7.60 -25.03
N LEU A 7 5.90 6.68 -25.74
CA LEU A 7 5.08 6.99 -26.91
C LEU A 7 3.61 6.76 -26.52
N VAL A 8 2.82 7.83 -26.63
CA VAL A 8 1.36 7.78 -26.48
C VAL A 8 0.79 8.10 -27.85
N PHE A 9 0.01 7.16 -28.40
CA PHE A 9 -0.66 7.34 -29.68
C PHE A 9 -2.13 7.68 -29.45
N GLU A 10 -2.69 8.52 -30.33
CA GLU A 10 -4.12 8.84 -30.33
C GLU A 10 -4.99 7.65 -30.76
N ASP A 11 -4.47 6.79 -31.65
CA ASP A 11 -5.16 5.63 -32.20
C ASP A 11 -4.41 4.33 -31.90
N GLU A 12 -5.12 3.32 -31.39
CA GLU A 12 -4.58 2.00 -31.08
C GLU A 12 -3.94 1.34 -32.30
N ARG A 13 -4.50 1.57 -33.50
CA ARG A 13 -3.93 1.04 -34.75
C ARG A 13 -2.50 1.54 -34.98
N SER A 14 -2.15 2.73 -34.49
CA SER A 14 -0.78 3.25 -34.60
C SER A 14 0.21 2.47 -33.74
N VAL A 15 -0.21 1.98 -32.56
CA VAL A 15 0.59 1.07 -31.73
C VAL A 15 0.82 -0.24 -32.48
N GLN A 16 -0.24 -0.80 -33.07
CA GLN A 16 -0.15 -2.04 -33.85
C GLN A 16 0.78 -1.88 -35.06
N LEU A 17 0.67 -0.78 -35.82
CA LEU A 17 1.55 -0.46 -36.94
C LEU A 17 3.01 -0.32 -36.50
N LEU A 18 3.28 0.36 -35.37
CA LEU A 18 4.64 0.46 -34.82
C LEU A 18 5.19 -0.92 -34.45
N VAL A 19 4.43 -1.72 -33.70
CA VAL A 19 4.86 -3.06 -33.29
C VAL A 19 5.09 -3.97 -34.50
N ASN A 20 4.23 -3.92 -35.52
CA ASN A 20 4.34 -4.71 -36.74
C ASN A 20 5.51 -4.28 -37.65
N SER A 21 5.95 -3.02 -37.56
CA SER A 21 7.12 -2.52 -38.29
C SER A 21 8.45 -2.78 -37.58
N CYS A 22 8.41 -3.23 -36.32
CA CYS A 22 9.62 -3.56 -35.58
C CYS A 22 10.23 -4.88 -36.05
N HIS A 23 11.56 -4.95 -36.01
CA HIS A 23 12.30 -6.20 -36.08
C HIS A 23 12.13 -6.97 -34.76
N LYS A 24 11.70 -8.23 -34.82
CA LYS A 24 11.49 -9.08 -33.65
C LYS A 24 12.66 -10.05 -33.47
N GLU A 25 13.29 -10.01 -32.30
CA GLU A 25 14.39 -10.91 -31.89
C GLU A 25 14.16 -11.32 -30.42
N ASP A 26 14.14 -12.61 -30.12
CA ASP A 26 13.92 -13.15 -28.75
C ASP A 26 12.76 -12.51 -27.98
N ASP A 27 11.59 -12.37 -28.62
CA ASP A 27 10.38 -11.70 -28.08
C ASP A 27 10.55 -10.22 -27.71
N LYS A 28 11.63 -9.59 -28.15
CA LYS A 28 11.86 -8.15 -28.06
C LYS A 28 11.64 -7.50 -29.43
N TYR A 29 11.10 -6.29 -29.41
CA TYR A 29 10.86 -5.49 -30.60
C TYR A 29 11.94 -4.42 -30.71
N TYR A 30 12.49 -4.25 -31.90
CA TYR A 30 13.52 -3.27 -32.20
C TYR A 30 13.13 -2.42 -33.40
N LEU A 31 13.25 -1.11 -33.25
CA LEU A 31 13.14 -0.14 -34.33
C LEU A 31 14.53 0.41 -34.62
N PHE A 32 14.99 0.31 -35.86
CA PHE A 32 16.28 0.88 -36.28
C PHE A 32 16.11 2.36 -36.60
N VAL A 33 16.74 3.22 -35.80
CA VAL A 33 16.66 4.67 -35.95
C VAL A 33 18.00 5.21 -36.40
N SER A 34 17.98 5.98 -37.48
CA SER A 34 19.15 6.64 -38.04
C SER A 34 19.14 8.14 -37.71
N SER A 35 20.32 8.69 -37.43
CA SER A 35 20.62 10.11 -37.25
C SER A 35 21.79 10.53 -38.15
N PRO A 36 22.07 11.83 -38.33
CA PRO A 36 23.23 12.28 -39.10
C PRO A 36 24.57 11.72 -38.65
N THR A 37 24.70 11.33 -37.37
CA THR A 37 25.94 10.82 -36.76
C THR A 37 25.93 9.32 -36.48
N MET A 38 24.78 8.65 -36.59
CA MET A 38 24.64 7.24 -36.25
C MET A 38 23.58 6.58 -37.13
N ARG A 39 23.93 5.55 -37.90
CA ARG A 39 22.98 4.80 -38.73
C ARG A 39 22.48 3.56 -38.01
N ASP A 40 21.22 3.24 -38.25
CA ASP A 40 20.54 2.01 -37.86
C ASP A 40 20.80 1.63 -36.40
N LYS A 41 20.69 2.61 -35.51
CA LYS A 41 20.79 2.35 -34.08
C LYS A 41 19.57 1.52 -33.66
N PRO A 42 19.74 0.30 -33.13
CA PRO A 42 18.62 -0.46 -32.62
C PRO A 42 18.07 0.21 -31.36
N VAL A 43 16.79 0.58 -31.39
CA VAL A 43 16.04 1.09 -30.24
C VAL A 43 15.01 0.05 -29.86
N GLN A 44 15.07 -0.43 -28.62
CA GLN A 44 14.08 -1.39 -28.14
C GLN A 44 12.72 -0.72 -27.94
N VAL A 45 11.70 -1.28 -28.58
CA VAL A 45 10.29 -0.93 -28.40
C VAL A 45 9.67 -1.94 -27.42
N ARG A 46 9.00 -1.43 -26.39
CA ARG A 46 8.42 -2.25 -25.32
C ARG A 46 6.94 -1.87 -25.15
N PRO A 47 6.03 -2.46 -25.93
CA PRO A 47 4.61 -2.16 -25.79
C PRO A 47 4.12 -2.62 -24.41
N TRP A 48 3.30 -1.80 -23.77
CA TRP A 48 2.56 -2.21 -22.58
C TRP A 48 1.29 -2.93 -23.01
N ARG A 49 1.16 -4.21 -22.66
CA ARG A 49 -0.04 -5.00 -22.95
C ARG A 49 -1.02 -4.82 -21.79
N LEU A 50 -2.27 -4.52 -22.10
CA LEU A 50 -3.30 -4.36 -21.07
C LEU A 50 -3.49 -5.65 -20.26
N ASP A 51 -3.41 -6.82 -20.89
CA ASP A 51 -3.46 -8.13 -20.21
C ASP A 51 -2.35 -8.35 -19.17
N ASP A 52 -1.24 -7.59 -19.23
CA ASP A 52 -0.15 -7.70 -18.27
C ASP A 52 -0.40 -6.87 -16.98
N MET A 53 -1.50 -6.08 -16.94
CA MET A 53 -1.82 -5.19 -15.83
C MET A 53 -2.36 -5.92 -14.60
N GLU A 54 -2.99 -7.09 -14.78
CA GLU A 54 -3.58 -7.83 -13.67
C GLU A 54 -3.35 -9.33 -13.83
N PHE A 55 -3.34 -10.03 -12.71
CA PHE A 55 -3.18 -11.47 -12.71
C PHE A 55 -3.84 -12.08 -11.49
N MET A 56 -4.80 -12.97 -11.72
CA MET A 56 -5.43 -13.78 -10.70
C MET A 56 -4.72 -15.14 -10.68
N LEU A 57 -3.96 -15.40 -9.62
CA LEU A 57 -3.22 -16.66 -9.46
C LEU A 57 -4.10 -17.78 -8.90
N ARG A 58 -5.11 -17.42 -8.10
CA ARG A 58 -6.07 -18.34 -7.48
C ARG A 58 -7.49 -17.76 -7.61
N GLU A 59 -8.22 -18.20 -8.64
CA GLU A 59 -9.56 -17.68 -9.00
C GLU A 59 -10.67 -18.17 -8.08
N ASP A 60 -10.43 -19.26 -7.35
CA ASP A 60 -11.36 -19.90 -6.42
C ASP A 60 -11.44 -19.20 -5.05
N MET A 61 -10.56 -18.23 -4.79
CA MET A 61 -10.43 -17.57 -3.49
C MET A 61 -11.01 -16.15 -3.52
N PRO A 62 -11.84 -15.75 -2.53
CA PRO A 62 -12.38 -14.41 -2.48
C PRO A 62 -11.30 -13.37 -2.18
N LEU A 63 -11.33 -12.26 -2.90
CA LEU A 63 -10.47 -11.11 -2.62
C LEU A 63 -10.89 -10.46 -1.30
N ASN A 64 -9.99 -10.48 -0.32
CA ASN A 64 -10.19 -9.77 0.93
C ASN A 64 -9.25 -8.56 1.00
N PRO A 65 -9.78 -7.33 0.90
CA PRO A 65 -8.99 -6.10 0.99
C PRO A 65 -8.13 -5.97 2.25
N ARG A 66 -8.54 -6.58 3.38
CA ARG A 66 -7.77 -6.60 4.64
C ARG A 66 -6.47 -7.41 4.54
N ARG A 67 -6.36 -8.29 3.53
CA ARG A 67 -5.17 -9.09 3.20
C ARG A 67 -4.42 -8.52 1.98
N THR A 68 -4.69 -7.27 1.63
CA THR A 68 -4.04 -6.60 0.49
C THR A 68 -2.90 -5.71 0.96
N ILE A 69 -1.77 -5.79 0.26
CA ILE A 69 -0.65 -4.87 0.39
C ILE A 69 -0.58 -3.93 -0.81
N PHE A 70 0.03 -2.78 -0.59
CA PHE A 70 0.44 -1.83 -1.60
C PHE A 70 1.97 -1.86 -1.74
N ILE A 71 2.45 -1.95 -2.98
CA ILE A 71 3.88 -1.91 -3.30
C ILE A 71 4.17 -0.66 -4.11
N GLY A 72 4.97 0.25 -3.55
CA GLY A 72 5.40 1.47 -4.20
C GLY A 72 6.77 1.33 -4.87
N GLY A 73 6.95 1.94 -6.04
CA GLY A 73 8.23 1.98 -6.75
C GLY A 73 8.50 0.78 -7.65
N VAL A 74 7.48 0.00 -7.99
CA VAL A 74 7.56 -1.14 -8.93
C VAL A 74 8.16 -0.68 -10.27
N PRO A 75 9.15 -1.39 -10.85
CA PRO A 75 9.66 -1.07 -12.19
C PRO A 75 8.52 -1.04 -13.23
N ARG A 76 8.51 -0.02 -14.10
CA ARG A 76 7.44 0.18 -15.10
C ARG A 76 7.17 -1.02 -16.01
N PRO A 77 8.18 -1.84 -16.38
CA PRO A 77 7.93 -2.99 -17.24
C PRO A 77 7.51 -4.28 -16.51
N THR A 78 7.42 -4.26 -15.18
CA THR A 78 7.06 -5.45 -14.40
C THR A 78 5.59 -5.82 -14.66
N LYS A 79 5.36 -7.08 -15.03
CA LYS A 79 4.01 -7.62 -15.26
C LYS A 79 3.38 -8.11 -13.97
N ALA A 80 2.04 -8.08 -13.88
CA ALA A 80 1.32 -8.57 -12.72
C ALA A 80 1.65 -10.04 -12.40
N ARG A 81 1.72 -10.90 -13.42
CA ARG A 81 2.09 -12.32 -13.29
C ARG A 81 3.48 -12.52 -12.70
N GLU A 82 4.48 -11.78 -13.20
CA GLU A 82 5.86 -11.89 -12.72
C GLU A 82 5.96 -11.49 -11.24
N LEU A 83 5.30 -10.38 -10.88
CA LEU A 83 5.25 -9.92 -9.50
C LEU A 83 4.51 -10.93 -8.59
N ALA A 84 3.42 -11.52 -9.06
CA ALA A 84 2.69 -12.55 -8.33
C ALA A 84 3.59 -13.75 -8.02
N CYS A 85 4.30 -14.29 -9.01
CA CYS A 85 5.20 -15.43 -8.83
C CYS A 85 6.31 -15.13 -7.81
N VAL A 86 6.93 -13.94 -7.88
CA VAL A 86 7.98 -13.54 -6.94
C VAL A 86 7.44 -13.48 -5.51
N LEU A 87 6.30 -12.84 -5.30
CA LEU A 87 5.73 -12.67 -3.96
C LEU A 87 5.13 -13.96 -3.40
N ASP A 88 4.55 -14.80 -4.27
CA ASP A 88 4.04 -16.12 -3.90
C ASP A 88 5.16 -17.01 -3.35
N HIS A 89 6.32 -16.99 -4.01
CA HIS A 89 7.50 -17.73 -3.58
C HIS A 89 8.10 -17.19 -2.27
N LEU A 90 8.13 -15.86 -2.09
CA LEU A 90 8.79 -15.23 -0.94
C LEU A 90 7.96 -15.20 0.34
N TYR A 91 6.65 -14.93 0.21
CA TYR A 91 5.77 -14.68 1.36
C TYR A 91 4.63 -15.68 1.48
N GLY A 92 4.43 -16.53 0.47
CA GLY A 92 3.35 -17.52 0.42
C GLY A 92 2.16 -17.06 -0.39
N ALA A 93 1.08 -17.85 -0.33
CA ALA A 93 0.03 -17.89 -1.33
C ALA A 93 -0.63 -16.53 -1.68
N VAL A 94 -0.31 -16.00 -2.87
CA VAL A 94 -0.89 -14.80 -3.49
C VAL A 94 -2.19 -15.15 -4.22
N CYS A 95 -3.25 -14.40 -3.98
CA CYS A 95 -4.52 -14.55 -4.70
C CYS A 95 -4.52 -13.76 -6.01
N TYR A 96 -4.15 -12.47 -5.91
CA TYR A 96 -4.29 -11.51 -6.99
C TYR A 96 -3.18 -10.46 -6.96
N VAL A 97 -2.77 -10.00 -8.14
CA VAL A 97 -1.92 -8.82 -8.35
C VAL A 97 -2.56 -7.90 -9.37
N GLY A 98 -2.61 -6.61 -9.06
CA GLY A 98 -3.00 -5.55 -9.99
C GLY A 98 -1.94 -4.46 -10.03
N ILE A 99 -1.45 -4.12 -11.22
CA ILE A 99 -0.54 -3.00 -11.48
C ILE A 99 -1.37 -1.73 -11.59
N ASP A 100 -1.01 -0.71 -10.82
CA ASP A 100 -1.67 0.58 -10.92
C ASP A 100 -1.25 1.28 -12.21
N ILE A 101 -2.23 1.56 -13.07
CA ILE A 101 -2.06 2.27 -14.33
C ILE A 101 -2.68 3.66 -14.27
N ASP A 102 -2.20 4.54 -15.14
CA ASP A 102 -2.84 5.82 -15.42
C ASP A 102 -4.20 5.58 -16.10
N PRO A 103 -5.31 6.16 -15.60
CA PRO A 103 -6.63 5.89 -16.16
C PRO A 103 -6.82 6.43 -17.59
N GLU A 104 -6.10 7.48 -17.97
CA GLU A 104 -6.18 8.10 -19.29
C GLU A 104 -5.18 7.45 -20.25
N LEU A 105 -3.90 7.37 -19.84
CA LEU A 105 -2.81 6.89 -20.70
C LEU A 105 -2.65 5.37 -20.70
N LYS A 106 -3.30 4.67 -19.76
CA LYS A 106 -3.22 3.22 -19.55
C LYS A 106 -1.80 2.67 -19.31
N TYR A 107 -0.84 3.53 -18.94
CA TYR A 107 0.53 3.14 -18.61
C TYR A 107 0.74 2.89 -17.11
N PRO A 108 1.61 1.95 -16.72
CA PRO A 108 1.96 1.71 -15.32
C PRO A 108 2.47 2.97 -14.61
N LYS A 109 1.98 3.22 -13.38
CA LYS A 109 2.42 4.32 -12.51
C LYS A 109 3.65 3.94 -11.68
N GLY A 110 3.98 2.65 -11.62
CA GLY A 110 5.07 2.11 -10.80
C GLY A 110 4.61 1.77 -9.38
N ALA A 111 3.38 1.30 -9.25
CA ALA A 111 2.82 0.76 -8.03
C ALA A 111 1.97 -0.47 -8.34
N ALA A 112 1.73 -1.31 -7.33
CA ALA A 112 0.90 -2.49 -7.45
C ALA A 112 0.15 -2.78 -6.15
N ARG A 113 -1.00 -3.44 -6.30
CA ARG A 113 -1.78 -4.03 -5.20
C ARG A 113 -1.65 -5.54 -5.27
N VAL A 114 -1.45 -6.18 -4.12
CA VAL A 114 -1.26 -7.63 -4.03
C VAL A 114 -2.11 -8.16 -2.89
N THR A 115 -3.03 -9.07 -3.18
CA THR A 115 -3.92 -9.69 -2.21
C THR A 115 -3.45 -11.09 -1.90
N PHE A 116 -3.24 -11.40 -0.62
CA PHE A 116 -2.87 -12.73 -0.16
C PHE A 116 -4.09 -13.58 0.19
N THR A 117 -3.96 -14.89 0.05
CA THR A 117 -5.00 -15.85 0.42
C THR A 117 -5.07 -16.10 1.93
N THR A 118 -3.98 -15.89 2.67
CA THR A 118 -3.93 -16.13 4.12
C THR A 118 -3.41 -14.89 4.84
N GLU A 119 -3.83 -14.73 6.10
CA GLU A 119 -3.31 -13.70 6.99
C GLU A 119 -1.82 -13.90 7.26
N TYR A 120 -1.37 -15.16 7.38
CA TYR A 120 0.05 -15.48 7.56
C TYR A 120 0.93 -14.90 6.43
N SER A 121 0.54 -15.11 5.16
CA SER A 121 1.30 -14.58 4.02
C SER A 121 1.29 -13.05 3.99
N PHE A 122 0.15 -12.43 4.34
CA PHE A 122 0.02 -10.98 4.48
C PHE A 122 0.97 -10.42 5.55
N ILE A 123 0.95 -10.99 6.75
CA ILE A 123 1.82 -10.58 7.87
C ILE A 123 3.30 -10.78 7.50
N ALA A 124 3.65 -11.88 6.84
CA ALA A 124 5.02 -12.14 6.39
C ALA A 124 5.52 -11.04 5.43
N ALA A 125 4.68 -10.62 4.47
CA ALA A 125 5.02 -9.56 3.53
C ALA A 125 5.16 -8.18 4.21
N ILE A 126 4.25 -7.83 5.12
CA ILE A 126 4.33 -6.58 5.90
C ILE A 126 5.58 -6.57 6.78
N SER A 127 5.88 -7.67 7.46
CA SER A 127 7.05 -7.83 8.32
C SER A 127 8.36 -7.65 7.53
N GLY A 128 8.40 -8.10 6.28
CA GLY A 128 9.55 -7.94 5.39
C GLY A 128 9.83 -6.48 5.03
N ARG A 129 8.80 -5.62 4.98
CA ARG A 129 8.80 -4.16 4.68
C ARG A 129 9.35 -3.74 3.31
N PHE A 130 10.34 -4.45 2.79
CA PHE A 130 10.98 -4.24 1.51
C PHE A 130 11.18 -5.58 0.81
N VAL A 131 11.01 -5.58 -0.51
CA VAL A 131 11.25 -6.74 -1.35
C VAL A 131 12.13 -6.34 -2.54
N HIS A 132 12.95 -7.28 -3.01
CA HIS A 132 13.75 -7.11 -4.21
C HIS A 132 12.99 -7.70 -5.40
N ILE A 133 12.63 -6.86 -6.36
CA ILE A 133 11.97 -7.28 -7.60
C ILE A 133 13.03 -7.38 -8.70
N PRO A 134 13.19 -8.56 -9.34
CA PRO A 134 14.04 -8.70 -10.52
C PRO A 134 13.59 -7.77 -11.64
N HIS A 135 14.53 -7.07 -12.28
CA HIS A 135 14.25 -6.22 -13.43
C HIS A 135 15.51 -6.09 -14.31
N ALA A 136 15.47 -6.68 -15.51
CA ALA A 136 16.64 -6.85 -16.38
C ALA A 136 17.78 -7.53 -15.59
N ASP A 137 19.01 -7.03 -15.67
CA ASP A 137 20.19 -7.61 -15.01
C ASP A 137 20.37 -7.15 -13.55
N MET A 138 19.38 -6.47 -12.98
CA MET A 138 19.44 -5.94 -11.62
C MET A 138 18.18 -6.24 -10.80
N SER A 139 18.29 -6.14 -9.49
CA SER A 139 17.13 -6.17 -8.59
C SER A 139 16.81 -4.78 -8.07
N LYS A 140 15.55 -4.36 -8.14
CA LYS A 140 15.09 -3.12 -7.52
C LYS A 140 14.48 -3.40 -6.16
N ARG A 141 14.99 -2.74 -5.11
CA ARG A 141 14.36 -2.76 -3.79
C ARG A 141 13.15 -1.84 -3.78
N VAL A 142 11.98 -2.38 -3.46
CA VAL A 142 10.70 -1.67 -3.40
C VAL A 142 10.08 -1.80 -2.02
N GLU A 143 9.21 -0.86 -1.67
CA GLU A 143 8.62 -0.75 -0.34
C GLU A 143 7.23 -1.40 -0.32
N ILE A 144 6.99 -2.25 0.69
CA ILE A 144 5.69 -2.86 0.98
C ILE A 144 5.00 -2.06 2.09
N LYS A 145 3.71 -1.76 1.89
CA LYS A 145 2.83 -1.11 2.86
C LYS A 145 1.50 -1.85 2.94
N PRO A 146 0.80 -1.82 4.07
CA PRO A 146 -0.61 -2.23 4.13
C PRO A 146 -1.46 -1.40 3.17
N TYR A 147 -2.45 -2.03 2.54
CA TYR A 147 -3.47 -1.30 1.77
C TYR A 147 -4.55 -0.78 2.74
N VAL A 148 -4.65 0.54 2.88
CA VAL A 148 -5.59 1.18 3.80
C VAL A 148 -6.90 1.48 3.07
N ILE A 149 -8.00 0.98 3.63
CA ILE A 149 -9.36 1.04 3.10
C ILE A 149 -10.12 2.16 3.83
N ASP A 150 -11.01 2.85 3.13
CA ASP A 150 -11.92 3.83 3.73
C ASP A 150 -13.08 3.15 4.48
N GLU A 151 -13.79 3.93 5.31
CA GLU A 151 -15.06 3.52 5.94
C GLU A 151 -14.97 2.23 6.76
N GLN A 152 -13.81 1.97 7.38
CA GLN A 152 -13.63 0.82 8.27
C GLN A 152 -14.09 1.15 9.68
N MET A 153 -14.71 0.18 10.35
CA MET A 153 -15.00 0.30 11.78
C MET A 153 -13.73 0.09 12.62
N CYS A 154 -13.76 0.57 13.86
CA CYS A 154 -12.72 0.28 14.82
C CYS A 154 -12.69 -1.24 15.08
N ASP A 155 -11.54 -1.88 14.88
CA ASP A 155 -11.39 -3.33 15.07
C ASP A 155 -11.48 -3.73 16.57
N GLU A 156 -11.31 -2.78 17.49
CA GLU A 156 -11.37 -3.04 18.94
C GLU A 156 -12.76 -2.87 19.55
N CYS A 157 -13.55 -1.93 19.03
CA CYS A 157 -14.84 -1.58 19.65
C CYS A 157 -16.02 -1.60 18.69
N GLU A 158 -15.81 -1.86 17.39
CA GLU A 158 -16.86 -1.93 16.38
C GLU A 158 -17.76 -0.68 16.35
N GLY A 159 -17.18 0.49 16.68
CA GLY A 159 -17.92 1.76 16.72
C GLY A 159 -18.56 2.10 18.08
N THR A 160 -18.60 1.18 19.04
CA THR A 160 -19.28 1.37 20.33
C THR A 160 -18.72 2.54 21.15
N GLN A 161 -17.40 2.75 21.15
CA GLN A 161 -16.76 3.85 21.87
C GLN A 161 -16.74 5.17 21.09
N CYS A 162 -17.18 5.18 19.84
CA CYS A 162 -17.11 6.36 18.96
C CYS A 162 -18.42 6.67 18.24
N ALA A 163 -19.56 6.32 18.86
CA ALA A 163 -20.91 6.59 18.36
C ALA A 163 -21.14 6.08 16.92
N GLY A 164 -20.60 4.92 16.59
CA GLY A 164 -20.72 4.31 15.26
C GLY A 164 -19.92 4.99 14.15
N ARG A 165 -19.06 5.98 14.47
CA ARG A 165 -18.18 6.60 13.47
C ARG A 165 -17.10 5.63 13.02
N TYR A 166 -16.74 5.72 11.74
CA TYR A 166 -15.60 5.00 11.16
C TYR A 166 -14.29 5.36 11.86
N ALA A 167 -13.38 4.39 11.91
CA ALA A 167 -12.05 4.54 12.47
C ALA A 167 -11.19 5.47 11.59
N PRO A 168 -10.71 6.61 12.11
CA PRO A 168 -9.89 7.53 11.34
C PRO A 168 -8.43 7.06 11.20
N TYR A 169 -7.98 6.09 12.01
CA TYR A 169 -6.59 5.68 12.10
C TYR A 169 -6.42 4.22 11.76
N PHE A 170 -5.40 3.92 10.96
CA PHE A 170 -4.88 2.58 10.79
C PHE A 170 -3.46 2.49 11.38
N CYS A 171 -3.21 1.53 12.26
CA CYS A 171 -1.87 1.27 12.76
C CYS A 171 -1.17 0.25 11.85
N GLY A 172 -0.16 0.70 11.10
CA GLY A 172 0.57 -0.15 10.16
C GLY A 172 1.72 -0.96 10.77
N ASP A 173 1.88 -0.93 12.09
CA ASP A 173 2.84 -1.79 12.78
C ASP A 173 2.35 -3.23 12.80
N VAL A 174 3.25 -4.19 12.61
CA VAL A 174 2.95 -5.63 12.52
C VAL A 174 2.27 -6.17 13.80
N THR A 175 2.51 -5.54 14.94
CA THR A 175 1.90 -5.93 16.22
C THR A 175 0.47 -5.40 16.41
N CYS A 176 0.00 -4.56 15.48
CA CYS A 176 -1.35 -4.00 15.46
C CYS A 176 -2.09 -4.41 14.18
N LEU A 177 -1.72 -3.85 13.01
CA LEU A 177 -2.41 -4.05 11.72
C LEU A 177 -3.93 -3.87 11.77
N GLN A 178 -4.36 -2.87 12.54
CA GLN A 178 -5.75 -2.64 12.89
C GLN A 178 -6.18 -1.19 12.69
N TYR A 179 -7.48 -1.00 12.50
CA TYR A 179 -8.16 0.28 12.49
C TYR A 179 -8.63 0.63 13.90
N TYR A 180 -8.38 1.86 14.31
CA TYR A 180 -8.73 2.36 15.64
C TYR A 180 -9.54 3.64 15.54
N CYS A 181 -10.58 3.77 16.37
CA CYS A 181 -11.15 5.06 16.72
C CYS A 181 -10.19 5.85 17.63
N GLU A 182 -10.47 7.13 17.87
CA GLU A 182 -9.62 7.98 18.74
C GLU A 182 -9.46 7.39 20.15
N SER A 183 -10.57 7.00 20.77
CA SER A 183 -10.58 6.41 22.12
C SER A 183 -9.80 5.09 22.20
N CYS A 184 -9.99 4.20 21.23
CA CYS A 184 -9.25 2.92 21.21
C CYS A 184 -7.78 3.14 20.85
N TRP A 185 -7.44 4.09 19.98
CA TRP A 185 -6.04 4.41 19.70
C TRP A 185 -5.33 4.81 21.00
N ASP A 186 -5.92 5.75 21.76
CA ASP A 186 -5.36 6.20 23.02
C ASP A 186 -5.23 5.07 24.03
N CYS A 187 -6.26 4.24 24.17
CA CYS A 187 -6.25 3.12 25.11
C CYS A 187 -5.12 2.09 24.81
N TYR A 188 -4.88 1.80 23.52
CA TYR A 188 -3.92 0.76 23.10
C TYR A 188 -2.51 1.27 22.81
N HIS A 189 -2.34 2.56 22.53
CA HIS A 189 -1.03 3.15 22.21
C HIS A 189 -0.49 4.06 23.32
N TYR A 190 -1.34 4.63 24.17
CA TYR A 190 -0.89 5.51 25.27
C TYR A 190 -1.44 5.12 26.66
N GLY A 191 -2.48 4.29 26.70
CA GLY A 191 -3.19 3.90 27.91
C GLY A 191 -2.76 2.55 28.48
N GLU A 192 -3.69 1.92 29.18
CA GLU A 192 -3.48 0.72 29.99
C GLU A 192 -2.96 -0.49 29.18
N TYR A 193 -3.39 -0.64 27.93
CA TYR A 193 -2.99 -1.77 27.08
C TYR A 193 -1.74 -1.49 26.24
N SER A 194 -1.13 -0.32 26.42
CA SER A 194 0.08 0.07 25.70
C SER A 194 1.34 -0.53 26.32
N ASP A 195 2.35 -0.72 25.48
CA ASP A 195 3.72 -0.97 25.88
C ASP A 195 4.65 0.12 25.32
N LYS A 196 5.93 0.09 25.73
CA LYS A 196 6.92 1.10 25.30
C LYS A 196 7.09 1.18 23.78
N LYS A 197 6.81 0.11 23.03
CA LYS A 197 6.91 0.08 21.57
C LYS A 197 5.63 0.61 20.93
N LYS A 198 4.45 0.21 21.42
CA LYS A 198 3.15 0.69 20.93
C LYS A 198 3.02 2.20 20.99
N ALA A 199 3.51 2.83 22.06
CA ALA A 199 3.52 4.31 22.16
C ALA A 199 4.31 5.02 21.04
N SER A 200 5.20 4.32 20.34
CA SER A 200 5.98 4.86 19.21
C SER A 200 5.35 4.58 17.83
N HIS A 201 4.26 3.84 17.77
CA HIS A 201 3.56 3.57 16.52
C HIS A 201 2.96 4.86 15.94
N LYS A 202 2.83 4.87 14.61
CA LYS A 202 2.40 6.05 13.85
C LYS A 202 1.08 5.77 13.16
N PRO A 203 0.05 6.61 13.33
CA PRO A 203 -1.21 6.42 12.66
C PRO A 203 -1.07 6.73 11.16
N LEU A 204 -1.60 5.84 10.33
CA LEU A 204 -1.86 6.07 8.92
C LEU A 204 -3.27 6.66 8.80
N VAL A 205 -3.37 7.81 8.14
CA VAL A 205 -4.62 8.55 7.94
C VAL A 205 -4.82 8.78 6.45
N ARG A 206 -6.03 8.51 5.95
CA ARG A 206 -6.40 8.84 4.58
C ARG A 206 -6.79 10.32 4.47
N VAL A 207 -6.21 11.00 3.48
CA VAL A 207 -6.48 12.39 3.13
C VAL A 207 -6.75 12.44 1.62
N GLY A 208 -8.03 12.43 1.24
CA GLY A 208 -8.44 12.17 -0.15
C GLY A 208 -7.93 10.80 -0.60
N ASP A 209 -7.32 10.74 -1.79
CA ASP A 209 -6.79 9.50 -2.37
C ASP A 209 -5.41 9.09 -1.82
N GLN A 210 -4.87 9.81 -0.84
CA GLN A 210 -3.53 9.56 -0.29
C GLN A 210 -3.59 9.06 1.14
N THR A 211 -2.73 8.11 1.48
CA THR A 211 -2.48 7.70 2.87
C THR A 211 -1.23 8.39 3.40
N LYS A 212 -1.35 9.11 4.51
CA LYS A 212 -0.25 9.81 5.18
C LYS A 212 0.07 9.15 6.53
N VAL A 213 1.35 8.94 6.79
CA VAL A 213 1.84 8.55 8.12
C VAL A 213 2.03 9.81 8.94
N LEU A 214 1.33 9.94 10.06
CA LEU A 214 1.49 11.07 10.97
C LEU A 214 2.40 10.70 12.14
N ALA A 215 3.08 11.69 12.72
CA ALA A 215 3.92 11.46 13.90
C ALA A 215 3.08 11.16 15.15
N HIS A 216 1.92 11.81 15.27
CA HIS A 216 0.96 11.65 16.37
C HIS A 216 -0.47 11.75 15.81
N PRO A 217 -1.47 11.21 16.51
CA PRO A 217 -2.87 11.36 16.13
C PRO A 217 -3.32 12.83 16.08
N PRO A 218 -4.08 13.26 15.07
CA PRO A 218 -4.58 14.63 14.94
C PRO A 218 -5.35 15.14 16.17
N HIS A 219 -6.09 14.27 16.85
CA HIS A 219 -6.88 14.66 18.03
C HIS A 219 -6.01 15.09 19.23
N HIS A 220 -4.70 14.83 19.21
CA HIS A 220 -3.75 15.30 20.23
C HIS A 220 -3.22 16.71 19.97
N ASN A 221 -3.41 17.28 18.77
CA ASN A 221 -2.84 18.58 18.39
C ASN A 221 -3.51 19.81 19.05
N HIS A 222 -4.54 19.62 19.89
CA HIS A 222 -5.20 20.75 20.58
C HIS A 222 -4.41 21.34 21.77
N LEU A 223 -3.19 20.86 22.04
CA LEU A 223 -2.30 21.37 23.10
C LEU A 223 -1.09 22.15 22.54
N SER A 224 -1.30 23.12 21.64
CA SER A 224 -0.28 24.15 21.37
C SER A 224 -0.89 25.38 20.67
N ASN A 225 -1.80 26.09 21.34
CA ASN A 225 -1.99 27.52 21.07
C ASN A 225 -2.62 28.23 22.27
N ASN A 226 -1.95 28.18 23.42
CA ASN A 226 -2.08 29.23 24.43
C ASN A 226 -0.67 29.57 24.91
N LYS A 227 -0.05 30.54 24.22
CA LYS A 227 1.10 31.26 24.74
C LYS A 227 0.68 31.94 26.04
N MET A 228 1.21 31.39 27.13
CA MET A 228 1.56 32.03 28.39
C MET A 228 1.19 33.52 28.50
N THR A 229 0.08 33.79 29.17
CA THR A 229 0.00 34.90 30.12
C THR A 229 -0.12 34.30 31.52
N SER A 230 1.00 34.38 32.25
CA SER A 230 1.15 34.48 33.70
C SER A 230 0.30 33.60 34.64
N ASN A 231 1.07 32.84 35.43
CA ASN A 231 0.90 32.52 36.86
C ASN A 231 0.03 31.33 37.28
N SER A 232 0.72 30.47 38.06
CA SER A 232 0.23 29.58 39.11
C SER A 232 -0.41 28.25 38.72
N THR A 233 0.36 27.17 38.97
CA THR A 233 -0.07 25.87 39.52
C THR A 233 -1.34 25.22 38.98
N ALA A 234 -1.17 24.26 38.07
CA ALA A 234 -1.76 22.93 38.21
C ALA A 234 -1.04 21.97 37.24
N VAL A 235 -0.46 20.91 37.79
CA VAL A 235 -0.03 19.73 37.02
C VAL A 235 -1.31 19.11 36.48
N VAL A 236 -1.58 19.29 35.18
CA VAL A 236 -2.75 18.72 34.52
C VAL A 236 -2.41 17.27 34.19
N ASP A 237 -2.81 16.39 35.09
CA ASP A 237 -2.82 14.94 34.91
C ASP A 237 -4.13 14.57 34.19
N CYS A 238 -4.08 14.43 32.86
CA CYS A 238 -5.26 14.20 32.00
C CYS A 238 -5.83 12.77 32.09
N CYS A 239 -5.43 11.95 33.06
CA CYS A 239 -5.89 10.57 33.19
C CYS A 239 -6.85 10.38 34.38
N ARG A 240 -7.98 11.12 34.44
CA ARG A 240 -9.10 10.76 35.33
C ARG A 240 -10.45 11.14 34.74
N HIS A 241 -11.02 10.23 33.94
CA HIS A 241 -12.44 9.95 34.02
C HIS A 241 -12.63 8.43 34.08
N THR A 242 -12.54 7.94 35.31
CA THR A 242 -13.23 6.73 35.76
C THR A 242 -14.73 6.94 35.59
N ASP A 243 -15.35 6.09 34.77
CA ASP A 243 -16.65 5.51 35.13
C ASP A 243 -16.47 3.99 35.12
N ALA A 244 -16.31 3.44 36.33
CA ALA A 244 -16.11 2.03 36.59
C ALA A 244 -17.45 1.29 36.54
N THR A 245 -18.05 1.13 35.36
CA THR A 245 -19.14 0.19 35.13
C THR A 245 -19.35 0.02 33.63
N THR A 246 -18.59 -0.89 33.00
CA THR A 246 -18.92 -1.71 31.82
C THR A 246 -17.63 -2.24 31.18
N CYS A 247 -16.80 -2.92 31.97
CA CYS A 247 -15.76 -3.80 31.43
C CYS A 247 -16.25 -5.24 31.58
N PHE A 248 -17.23 -5.62 30.75
CA PHE A 248 -17.60 -7.02 30.57
C PHE A 248 -17.13 -7.45 29.18
N THR A 249 -16.00 -8.15 29.19
CA THR A 249 -15.64 -9.24 28.28
C THR A 249 -16.53 -9.43 27.04
N VAL A 250 -16.02 -9.04 25.88
CA VAL A 250 -16.35 -9.71 24.61
C VAL A 250 -15.05 -10.20 23.99
N ARG A 251 -14.56 -11.34 24.48
CA ARG A 251 -13.73 -12.24 23.67
C ARG A 251 -14.70 -13.10 22.89
N CYS A 252 -14.99 -12.74 21.64
CA CYS A 252 -15.67 -13.65 20.73
C CYS A 252 -14.67 -14.17 19.72
N SER A 253 -14.15 -15.35 20.03
CA SER A 253 -13.49 -16.22 19.06
C SER A 253 -14.50 -16.52 17.95
N GLN A 254 -14.27 -16.04 16.73
CA GLN A 254 -14.95 -16.57 15.55
C GLN A 254 -13.92 -17.24 14.65
N HIS A 255 -13.79 -18.55 14.88
CA HIS A 255 -13.49 -19.50 13.82
C HIS A 255 -14.61 -19.41 12.79
N TYR A 256 -14.28 -19.07 11.54
CA TYR A 256 -14.64 -19.77 10.30
C TYR A 256 -13.92 -19.11 9.13
#